data_AF-E3IY72-F1
#
_entry.id   AF-E3IY72-F1
#
_cell.length_a   1.000
_cell.length_b   1.000
_cell.length_c   1.000
_cell.angle_alpha   90.00
_cell.angle_beta   90.00
_cell.angle_gamma   90.00
#
_symmetry.space_group_name_H-M   'P 1'
#
loop_
_entity.id
_entity.type
_entity.pdbx_description
1 polymer ?
#
loop_
_entity_poly.entity_id
_entity_poly.type
_entity_poly.pdbx_seq_one_letter_code
_entity_poly.pdbx_strand_id
1 'polypeptide(L)'
;MSRFGFRKASAAGLAAPDTTPAVPAPAPLAPTAAMPPAPAASTSTAAGERYGELAFDDRMATVDFRVGERAHIVVDSDVCRSCTTRACVTACPADLFAPTSDGGILFNYEQCFECGTCYQVCNGEGAITWTYPDGGHGVVFRQG
;
A
#
# COMPACT_ATOMS: atom_id res chain seq x y z
N MET A 1 -64.82 39.46 -14.27
CA MET A 1 -63.79 38.50 -13.80
C MET A 1 -62.43 39.17 -13.99
N SER A 2 -61.95 39.96 -13.02
CA SER A 2 -60.90 39.62 -12.03
C SER A 2 -59.73 38.83 -12.66
N ARG A 3 -58.50 39.35 -12.67
CA ARG A 3 -57.64 39.27 -11.48
C ARG A 3 -56.51 40.31 -11.47
N PHE A 4 -56.38 40.89 -10.28
CA PHE A 4 -55.28 41.68 -9.74
C PHE A 4 -53.89 41.13 -10.06
N GLY A 5 -52.98 42.04 -10.43
CA GLY A 5 -51.57 41.87 -10.13
C GLY A 5 -51.30 42.28 -8.68
N PHE A 6 -50.50 41.50 -7.94
CA PHE A 6 -49.75 42.00 -6.79
C PHE A 6 -48.55 41.07 -6.49
N ARG A 7 -47.36 41.62 -6.73
CA ARG A 7 -46.07 41.51 -6.03
C ARG A 7 -45.51 40.15 -5.57
N LYS A 8 -44.31 39.89 -6.09
CA LYS A 8 -43.18 39.11 -5.57
C LYS A 8 -43.07 39.13 -4.03
N ALA A 9 -42.87 37.96 -3.44
CA ALA A 9 -42.01 37.75 -2.27
C ALA A 9 -41.37 36.36 -2.42
N SER A 10 -40.14 36.31 -2.93
CA SER A 10 -39.33 35.08 -2.91
C SER A 10 -38.48 35.16 -1.64
N ALA A 11 -38.74 34.26 -0.70
CA ALA A 11 -38.00 34.16 0.54
C ALA A 11 -36.56 33.75 0.21
N ALA A 12 -35.61 34.64 0.50
CA ALA A 12 -34.21 34.28 0.61
C ALA A 12 -34.08 33.33 1.82
N GLY A 13 -33.90 32.04 1.55
CA GLY A 13 -33.49 31.08 2.57
C GLY A 13 -32.09 31.44 3.02
N LEU A 14 -31.96 31.90 4.27
CA LEU A 14 -30.68 32.04 4.93
C LEU A 14 -30.07 30.63 5.06
N ALA A 15 -28.95 30.40 4.37
CA ALA A 15 -28.11 29.25 4.62
C ALA A 15 -27.59 29.32 6.07
N ALA A 16 -27.75 28.24 6.83
CA ALA A 16 -27.18 28.11 8.17
C ALA A 16 -25.65 28.20 8.10
N PRO A 17 -24.98 28.77 9.12
CA PRO A 17 -23.53 28.75 9.18
C PRO A 17 -23.06 27.30 9.30
N ASP A 18 -22.13 26.94 8.41
CA ASP A 18 -21.44 25.66 8.39
C ASP A 18 -20.65 25.48 9.69
N THR A 19 -21.16 24.66 10.61
CA THR A 19 -20.57 24.36 11.92
C THR A 19 -19.68 23.13 11.88
N THR A 20 -19.07 22.82 10.73
CA THR A 20 -18.10 21.73 10.65
C THR A 20 -16.93 22.03 11.60
N PRO A 21 -16.68 21.17 12.61
CA PRO A 21 -15.57 21.39 13.55
C PRO A 21 -14.25 21.32 12.78
N ALA A 22 -13.44 22.37 12.92
CA ALA A 22 -12.09 22.39 12.39
C ALA A 22 -11.26 21.28 13.04
N VAL A 23 -10.88 20.27 12.27
CA VAL A 23 -9.94 19.24 12.71
C VAL A 23 -8.58 19.90 12.87
N PRO A 24 -7.93 19.82 14.04
CA PRO A 24 -6.61 20.41 14.23
C PRO A 24 -5.61 19.78 13.27
N ALA A 25 -4.76 20.61 12.66
CA ALA A 25 -3.68 20.14 11.80
C ALA A 25 -2.78 19.16 12.57
N PRO A 26 -2.33 18.06 11.94
CA PRO A 26 -1.43 17.11 12.58
C PRO A 26 -0.13 17.82 12.99
N ALA A 27 0.38 17.47 14.17
CA ALA A 27 1.65 17.98 14.67
C ALA A 27 2.79 17.67 13.67
N PRO A 28 3.80 18.55 13.54
CA PRO A 28 4.93 18.30 12.64
C PRO A 28 5.64 17.02 13.04
N LEU A 29 5.83 16.13 12.06
CA LEU A 29 6.62 14.91 12.20
C LEU A 29 8.03 15.30 12.67
N ALA A 30 8.49 14.68 13.76
CA ALA A 30 9.85 14.85 14.24
C ALA A 30 10.85 14.54 13.10
N PRO A 31 12.01 15.22 13.05
CA PRO A 31 13.03 14.93 12.06
C PRO A 31 13.38 13.44 12.16
N THR A 32 13.21 12.72 11.05
CA THR A 32 13.61 11.32 10.94
C THR A 32 15.07 11.24 11.36
N ALA A 33 15.35 10.56 12.48
CA ALA A 33 16.71 10.23 12.84
C ALA A 33 17.36 9.60 11.60
N ALA A 34 18.48 10.16 11.16
CA ALA A 34 19.23 9.64 10.04
C ALA A 34 19.43 8.13 10.27
N MET A 35 19.02 7.31 9.30
CA MET A 35 19.38 5.89 9.32
C MET A 35 20.91 5.84 9.49
N PRO A 36 21.42 5.12 10.51
CA PRO A 36 22.86 4.89 10.58
C PRO A 36 23.31 4.25 9.26
N PRO A 37 24.55 4.51 8.80
CA PRO A 37 25.07 3.85 7.62
C PRO A 37 24.91 2.33 7.80
N ALA A 38 24.49 1.65 6.73
CA ALA A 38 24.43 0.19 6.71
C ALA A 38 25.75 -0.35 7.29
N PRO A 39 25.70 -1.25 8.29
CA PRO A 39 26.92 -1.78 8.87
C PRO A 39 27.73 -2.43 7.74
N ALA A 40 29.02 -2.08 7.65
CA ALA A 40 29.94 -2.81 6.81
C ALA A 40 29.85 -4.29 7.22
N ALA A 41 29.64 -5.16 6.22
CA ALA A 41 29.39 -6.59 6.33
C ALA A 41 29.92 -7.20 7.65
N SER A 42 29.03 -7.35 8.63
CA SER A 42 29.38 -7.94 9.91
C SER A 42 29.36 -9.46 9.75
N THR A 43 30.53 -10.09 9.84
CA THR A 43 30.66 -11.53 10.04
C THR A 43 29.90 -11.94 11.31
N SER A 44 28.76 -12.60 11.14
CA SER A 44 27.87 -13.07 12.21
C SER A 44 28.44 -14.33 12.87
N THR A 45 28.53 -14.39 14.20
CA THR A 45 28.90 -15.63 14.93
C THR A 45 28.11 -15.84 16.22
N ALA A 46 26.81 -15.56 16.26
CA ALA A 46 25.98 -16.11 17.36
C ALA A 46 24.46 -16.19 17.08
N ALA A 47 23.94 -15.46 16.09
CA ALA A 47 22.51 -15.52 15.75
C ALA A 47 22.19 -16.48 14.58
N GLY A 48 23.22 -17.01 13.92
CA GLY A 48 23.12 -17.82 12.70
C GLY A 48 22.93 -19.33 12.88
N GLU A 49 22.81 -19.85 14.10
CA GLU A 49 22.72 -21.32 14.30
C GLU A 49 21.30 -21.91 14.11
N ARG A 50 20.25 -21.08 14.03
CA ARG A 50 18.85 -21.57 13.92
C ARG A 50 18.34 -21.76 12.49
N TYR A 51 18.98 -21.12 11.53
CA TYR A 51 18.79 -21.37 10.10
C TYR A 51 20.20 -21.57 9.57
N GLY A 52 20.52 -22.76 9.06
CA GLY A 52 21.84 -23.02 8.49
C GLY A 52 22.25 -21.89 7.53
N GLU A 53 23.55 -21.64 7.41
CA GLU A 53 24.13 -20.58 6.59
C GLU A 53 23.87 -20.86 5.09
N LEU A 54 22.62 -20.69 4.67
CA LEU A 54 22.17 -20.78 3.29
C LEU A 54 22.30 -19.39 2.68
N ALA A 55 22.89 -19.31 1.49
CA ALA A 55 22.86 -18.07 0.73
C ALA A 55 21.39 -17.73 0.39
N PHE A 56 21.12 -16.43 0.21
CA PHE A 56 19.78 -15.96 -0.16
C PHE A 56 19.27 -16.67 -1.42
N ASP A 57 20.13 -16.80 -2.43
CA ASP A 57 19.81 -17.44 -3.71
C ASP A 57 19.46 -18.92 -3.52
N ASP A 58 20.15 -19.63 -2.62
CA ASP A 58 19.86 -21.04 -2.32
C ASP A 58 18.47 -21.20 -1.70
N ARG A 59 18.08 -20.27 -0.81
CA ARG A 59 16.74 -20.29 -0.21
C ARG A 59 15.68 -20.01 -1.27
N MET A 60 15.90 -19.00 -2.10
CA MET A 60 15.00 -18.64 -3.19
C MET A 60 14.87 -19.73 -4.26
N ALA A 61 15.92 -20.52 -4.51
CA ALA A 61 15.88 -21.65 -5.43
C ALA A 61 14.93 -22.78 -4.99
N THR A 62 14.47 -22.79 -3.74
CA THR A 62 13.50 -23.78 -3.24
C THR A 62 12.04 -23.31 -3.32
N VAL A 63 11.81 -22.10 -3.82
CA VAL A 63 10.47 -21.50 -3.94
C VAL A 63 10.02 -21.52 -5.40
N ASP A 64 8.89 -22.15 -5.66
CA ASP A 64 8.25 -22.15 -6.97
C ASP A 64 7.04 -21.18 -6.98
N PHE A 65 6.72 -20.60 -8.13
CA PHE A 65 5.52 -19.78 -8.31
C PHE A 65 4.67 -20.31 -9.45
N ARG A 66 3.41 -20.59 -9.18
CA ARG A 66 2.42 -21.02 -10.17
C ARG A 66 1.54 -19.83 -10.51
N VAL A 67 1.93 -19.05 -11.50
CA VAL A 67 1.23 -17.82 -11.89
C VAL A 67 -0.11 -18.18 -12.55
N GLY A 68 -1.21 -17.67 -12.00
CA GLY A 68 -2.54 -17.79 -12.60
C GLY A 68 -2.85 -16.63 -13.54
N GLU A 69 -3.80 -16.83 -14.46
CA GLU A 69 -4.23 -15.78 -15.41
C GLU A 69 -4.83 -14.56 -14.70
N ARG A 70 -5.47 -14.77 -13.54
CA ARG A 70 -6.07 -13.70 -12.75
C ARG A 70 -5.05 -13.15 -11.75
N ALA A 71 -4.77 -11.85 -11.86
CA ALA A 71 -4.06 -11.13 -10.82
C ALA A 71 -4.86 -11.17 -9.50
N HIS A 72 -4.23 -11.68 -8.45
CA HIS A 72 -4.85 -11.80 -7.13
C HIS A 72 -4.71 -10.52 -6.30
N ILE A 73 -3.89 -9.57 -6.78
CA ILE A 73 -3.75 -8.22 -6.24
C ILE A 73 -3.91 -7.23 -7.38
N VAL A 74 -4.71 -6.18 -7.16
CA VAL A 74 -4.86 -5.05 -8.07
C VAL A 74 -4.53 -3.78 -7.32
N VAL A 75 -3.72 -2.91 -7.93
CA VAL A 75 -3.28 -1.64 -7.35
C VAL A 75 -3.89 -0.49 -8.14
N ASP A 76 -4.61 0.39 -7.45
CA ASP A 76 -5.11 1.64 -8.00
C ASP A 76 -3.98 2.68 -8.02
N SER A 77 -3.45 2.94 -9.21
CA SER A 77 -2.34 3.87 -9.40
C SER A 77 -2.72 5.32 -9.08
N ASP A 78 -3.99 5.70 -9.24
CA ASP A 78 -4.42 7.08 -9.01
C ASP A 78 -4.51 7.39 -7.52
N VAL A 79 -4.97 6.44 -6.71
CA VAL A 79 -4.88 6.53 -5.25
C VAL A 79 -3.41 6.57 -4.81
N CYS A 80 -2.52 5.80 -5.46
CA CYS A 80 -1.10 5.82 -5.15
C CYS A 80 -0.40 7.15 -5.45
N ARG A 81 -0.87 7.96 -6.42
CA ARG A 81 -0.24 9.25 -6.78
C ARG A 81 -0.26 10.25 -5.62
N SER A 82 -1.27 10.21 -4.77
CA SER A 82 -1.39 11.07 -3.58
C SER A 82 -0.73 10.47 -2.34
N CYS A 83 -0.28 9.21 -2.41
CA CYS A 83 0.35 8.51 -1.30
C CYS A 83 1.78 9.00 -1.07
N THR A 84 2.04 9.51 0.15
CA THR A 84 3.35 10.03 0.54
C THR A 84 4.23 8.98 1.21
N THR A 85 3.64 7.95 1.84
CA THR A 85 4.39 6.97 2.63
C THR A 85 5.04 5.89 1.78
N ARG A 86 4.33 5.43 0.72
CA ARG A 86 4.77 4.33 -0.17
C ARG A 86 5.30 3.11 0.59
N ALA A 87 4.72 2.80 1.75
CA ALA A 87 5.23 1.77 2.66
C ALA A 87 5.28 0.37 2.01
N CYS A 88 4.46 0.11 0.99
CA CYS A 88 4.45 -1.13 0.22
C CYS A 88 5.78 -1.42 -0.47
N VAL A 89 6.53 -0.39 -0.88
CA VAL A 89 7.83 -0.53 -1.55
C VAL A 89 8.85 -1.16 -0.59
N THR A 90 8.94 -0.64 0.64
CA THR A 90 9.90 -1.15 1.63
C THR A 90 9.41 -2.38 2.38
N ALA A 91 8.09 -2.56 2.50
CA ALA A 91 7.51 -3.64 3.28
C ALA A 91 7.34 -4.94 2.50
N CYS A 92 7.39 -4.91 1.17
CA CYS A 92 7.24 -6.11 0.35
C CYS A 92 8.54 -6.94 0.37
N PRO A 93 8.54 -8.17 0.92
CA PRO A 93 9.74 -9.01 0.96
C PRO A 93 10.19 -9.52 -0.41
N ALA A 94 9.32 -9.41 -1.43
CA ALA A 94 9.57 -9.85 -2.80
C ALA A 94 9.84 -8.68 -3.76
N ASP A 95 9.97 -7.45 -3.25
CA ASP A 95 10.31 -6.24 -4.03
C ASP A 95 9.38 -6.01 -5.25
N LEU A 96 8.07 -6.19 -5.05
CA LEU A 96 7.10 -6.20 -6.14
C LEU A 96 6.53 -4.82 -6.50
N PHE A 97 6.90 -3.76 -5.77
CA PHE A 97 6.35 -2.42 -5.92
C PHE A 97 7.47 -1.44 -6.24
N ALA A 98 7.38 -0.75 -7.38
CA ALA A 98 8.35 0.24 -7.80
C ALA A 98 7.68 1.61 -8.01
N PRO A 99 8.18 2.70 -7.41
CA PRO A 99 7.72 4.06 -7.70
C PRO A 99 7.94 4.43 -9.16
N THR A 100 6.95 5.09 -9.77
CA THR A 100 7.06 5.64 -11.12
C THR A 100 7.35 7.15 -11.05
N SER A 101 7.91 7.71 -12.13
CA SER A 101 8.30 9.13 -12.18
C SER A 101 7.12 10.10 -12.11
N ASP A 102 5.92 9.65 -12.46
CA ASP A 102 4.67 10.39 -12.40
C ASP A 102 3.96 10.27 -11.04
N GLY A 103 4.65 9.69 -10.04
CA GLY A 103 4.21 9.60 -8.65
C GLY A 103 3.38 8.37 -8.32
N GLY A 104 3.03 7.54 -9.31
CA GLY A 104 2.32 6.28 -9.14
C GLY A 104 3.23 5.12 -8.69
N ILE A 105 2.70 3.91 -8.84
CA ILE A 105 3.35 2.65 -8.46
C ILE A 105 3.19 1.63 -9.60
N LEU A 106 4.30 1.06 -10.04
CA LEU A 106 4.33 -0.15 -10.85
C LEU A 106 4.32 -1.37 -9.92
N PHE A 107 3.48 -2.36 -10.22
CA PHE A 107 3.32 -3.55 -9.39
C PHE A 107 3.35 -4.84 -10.23
N ASN A 108 4.05 -5.86 -9.73
CA ASN A 108 4.06 -7.22 -10.30
C ASN A 108 3.47 -8.24 -9.30
N TYR A 109 2.49 -9.05 -9.70
CA TYR A 109 1.86 -10.04 -8.81
C TYR A 109 2.47 -11.44 -8.91
N GLU A 110 3.29 -11.71 -9.93
CA GLU A 110 3.69 -13.08 -10.31
C GLU A 110 4.56 -13.79 -9.27
N GLN A 111 5.33 -13.03 -8.48
CA GLN A 111 6.25 -13.54 -7.46
C GLN A 111 5.80 -13.16 -6.04
N CYS A 112 4.49 -13.02 -5.83
CA CYS A 112 3.92 -12.71 -4.53
C CYS A 112 3.99 -13.91 -3.58
N PHE A 113 4.52 -13.69 -2.36
CA PHE A 113 4.51 -14.68 -1.28
C PHE A 113 3.20 -14.75 -0.49
N GLU A 114 2.16 -14.03 -0.92
CA GLU A 114 0.83 -14.07 -0.30
C GLU A 114 0.80 -13.64 1.18
N CYS A 115 1.84 -12.92 1.64
CA CYS A 115 1.97 -12.49 3.04
C CYS A 115 0.97 -11.40 3.48
N GLY A 116 0.36 -10.69 2.52
CA GLY A 116 -0.61 -9.62 2.79
C GLY A 116 -0.02 -8.33 3.40
N THR A 117 1.29 -8.24 3.62
CA THR A 117 1.91 -7.07 4.26
C THR A 117 1.60 -5.77 3.51
N CYS A 118 1.68 -5.78 2.18
CA CYS A 118 1.37 -4.60 1.36
C CYS A 118 -0.06 -4.09 1.59
N TYR A 119 -1.04 -5.00 1.66
CA TYR A 119 -2.44 -4.66 1.94
C TYR A 119 -2.58 -4.02 3.32
N GLN A 120 -1.98 -4.62 4.35
CA GLN A 120 -2.09 -4.12 5.72
C GLN A 120 -1.48 -2.74 5.92
N VAL A 121 -0.37 -2.42 5.23
CA VAL A 121 0.35 -1.14 5.45
C VAL A 121 -0.06 -0.02 4.49
N CYS A 122 -0.65 -0.35 3.33
CA CYS A 122 -0.92 0.65 2.29
C CYS A 122 -2.39 0.77 1.87
N ASN A 123 -3.31 -0.06 2.37
CA ASN A 123 -4.70 -0.01 1.94
C ASN A 123 -5.61 0.96 2.72
N GLY A 124 -5.05 1.95 3.42
CA GLY A 124 -5.86 2.92 4.20
C GLY A 124 -6.87 3.70 3.35
N GLU A 125 -6.48 4.07 2.13
CA GLU A 125 -7.32 4.80 1.17
C GLU A 125 -7.94 3.87 0.10
N GLY A 126 -7.87 2.55 0.27
CA GLY A 126 -8.44 1.59 -0.68
C GLY A 126 -7.63 1.35 -1.95
N ALA A 127 -6.33 1.68 -1.96
CA ALA A 127 -5.46 1.54 -3.13
C ALA A 127 -5.20 0.08 -3.57
N ILE A 128 -5.46 -0.91 -2.72
CA ILE A 128 -5.09 -2.31 -2.94
C ILE A 128 -6.33 -3.19 -2.77
N THR A 129 -6.75 -3.83 -3.85
CA THR A 129 -7.66 -4.99 -3.77
C THR A 129 -6.79 -6.23 -3.64
N TRP A 130 -6.93 -6.95 -2.53
CA TRP A 130 -6.12 -8.14 -2.23
C TRP A 130 -7.01 -9.36 -2.03
N THR A 131 -6.69 -10.43 -2.75
CA THR A 131 -7.31 -11.75 -2.61
C THR A 131 -6.21 -12.81 -2.67
N TYR A 132 -6.51 -14.03 -2.22
CA TYR A 132 -5.64 -15.16 -2.53
C TYR A 132 -5.72 -15.52 -4.02
N PRO A 133 -4.64 -16.10 -4.58
CA PRO A 133 -4.69 -16.74 -5.90
C PRO A 133 -5.77 -17.81 -6.00
N ASP A 134 -6.18 -18.12 -7.23
CA ASP A 134 -7.06 -19.26 -7.47
C ASP A 134 -6.39 -20.57 -7.04
N GLY A 135 -7.20 -21.54 -6.61
CA GLY A 135 -6.69 -22.82 -6.13
C GLY A 135 -5.71 -23.47 -7.11
N GLY A 136 -4.55 -23.89 -6.60
CA GLY A 136 -3.47 -24.48 -7.39
C GLY A 136 -2.45 -23.48 -7.95
N HIS A 137 -2.70 -22.18 -7.84
CA HIS A 137 -1.78 -21.09 -8.17
C HIS A 137 -1.16 -20.48 -6.91
N GLY A 138 -0.20 -19.57 -7.10
CA GLY A 138 0.48 -18.88 -6.02
C GLY A 138 1.87 -19.42 -5.70
N VAL A 139 2.38 -19.06 -4.52
CA VAL A 139 3.70 -19.50 -4.04
C VAL A 139 3.64 -20.95 -3.55
N VAL A 140 4.68 -21.72 -3.85
CA VAL A 140 4.87 -23.09 -3.38
C VAL A 140 6.23 -23.20 -2.71
N PHE A 141 6.21 -23.33 -1.39
CA PHE A 141 7.41 -23.58 -0.59
C PHE A 141 7.72 -25.07 -0.55
N ARG A 142 8.86 -25.48 -1.13
CA ARG A 142 9.33 -26.88 -1.03
C ARG A 142 10.00 -27.17 0.31
N GLN A 143 10.58 -26.14 0.93
CA GLN A 143 11.30 -26.20 2.20
C GLN A 143 10.87 -25.00 3.05
N GLY A 144 9.82 -25.19 3.86
CA GLY A 144 9.23 -24.18 4.75
C GLY A 144 10.04 -23.94 6.02
#